data_AF-A0A535M774-F1
#
_entry.id   AF-A0A535M774-F1
#
_cell.length_a   1.000
_cell.length_b   1.000
_cell.length_c   1.000
_cell.angle_alpha   90.00
_cell.angle_beta   90.00
_cell.angle_gamma   90.00
#
_symmetry.space_group_name_H-M   'P 1'
#
loop_
_entity.id
_entity.type
_entity.pdbx_description
1 polymer ?
#
loop_
_entity_poly.entity_id
_entity_poly.type
_entity_poly.pdbx_seq_one_letter_code
_entity_poly.pdbx_strand_id
1 'polypeptide(L)'
;MPPHTYKLDASGTGEVAFPDGFHYMITVRLGPSFHTGMELISLQGITYEQNGVHVDLVSGNTTPTWSKQDAHNLLPVDPFKTLQSLKGTLAPRDLGDTAIAGVRVHHYAMEMDQAKLIAEETSALADPSLRSALQRVIQKGTFHVEVWIGVEDHLIRRISTDEARTETIALHNAETNSALPPGASDQGILAISDQIVLNLHDFNSPVTITTPPNVR
;
A
#
# COMPACT_ATOMS: atom_id res chain seq x y z
N MET A 1 -9.81 -28.96 5.27
CA MET A 1 -10.08 -27.75 6.06
C MET A 1 -10.60 -26.68 5.12
N PRO A 2 -11.57 -25.83 5.52
CA PRO A 2 -11.94 -24.66 4.74
C PRO A 2 -10.76 -23.68 4.65
N PRO A 3 -10.61 -22.93 3.56
CA PRO A 3 -9.58 -21.90 3.44
C PRO A 3 -9.78 -20.82 4.51
N HIS A 4 -8.69 -20.40 5.14
CA HIS A 4 -8.67 -19.24 6.03
C HIS A 4 -8.37 -18.00 5.21
N THR A 5 -9.27 -17.02 5.24
CA THR A 5 -9.08 -15.73 4.57
C THR A 5 -8.81 -14.65 5.62
N TYR A 6 -7.72 -13.93 5.44
CA TYR A 6 -7.40 -12.73 6.20
C TYR A 6 -7.59 -11.54 5.28
N LYS A 7 -8.31 -10.52 5.76
CA LYS A 7 -8.54 -9.27 5.03
C LYS A 7 -8.03 -8.10 5.87
N LEU A 8 -7.14 -7.33 5.27
CA LEU A 8 -6.68 -6.05 5.77
C LEU A 8 -7.30 -4.96 4.89
N ASP A 9 -8.08 -4.08 5.49
CA ASP A 9 -8.62 -2.91 4.80
C ASP A 9 -7.96 -1.66 5.38
N ALA A 10 -7.29 -0.86 4.54
CA ALA A 10 -6.74 0.43 4.92
C ALA A 10 -7.40 1.55 4.10
N SER A 11 -7.81 2.63 4.76
CA SER A 11 -8.40 3.80 4.11
C SER A 11 -8.00 5.06 4.84
N GLY A 12 -7.74 6.15 4.13
CA GLY A 12 -7.33 7.39 4.76
C GLY A 12 -7.44 8.59 3.85
N THR A 13 -7.15 9.74 4.43
CA THR A 13 -7.06 11.03 3.73
C THR A 13 -5.84 11.77 4.25
N GLY A 14 -5.32 12.67 3.43
CA GLY A 14 -4.33 13.62 3.89
C GLY A 14 -3.67 14.38 2.75
N GLU A 15 -2.50 14.93 3.05
CA GLU A 15 -1.85 15.95 2.24
C GLU A 15 -0.45 15.51 1.84
N VAL A 16 -0.02 15.97 0.67
CA VAL A 16 1.28 15.64 0.08
C VAL A 16 1.98 16.91 -0.38
N ALA A 17 3.24 17.05 -0.02
CA ALA A 17 4.11 18.13 -0.45
C ALA A 17 5.42 17.58 -1.01
N PHE A 18 5.79 18.01 -2.22
CA PHE A 18 7.10 17.69 -2.78
C PHE A 18 8.22 18.42 -1.99
N PRO A 19 9.40 17.82 -1.76
CA PRO A 19 9.86 16.53 -2.28
C PRO A 19 9.39 15.27 -1.53
N ASP A 20 9.16 15.35 -0.23
CA ASP A 20 9.00 14.17 0.63
C ASP A 20 8.11 14.41 1.86
N GLY A 21 7.29 15.46 1.81
CA GLY A 21 6.31 15.79 2.82
C GLY A 21 5.02 15.02 2.63
N PHE A 22 4.54 14.35 3.67
CA PHE A 22 3.14 13.91 3.72
C PHE A 22 2.58 13.96 5.14
N HIS A 23 1.26 14.08 5.25
CA HIS A 23 0.53 13.95 6.50
C HIS A 23 -0.76 13.20 6.22
N TYR A 24 -0.91 12.01 6.82
CA TYR A 24 -2.09 11.15 6.63
C TYR A 24 -2.75 10.76 7.93
N MET A 25 -4.07 10.63 7.87
CA MET A 25 -4.85 9.87 8.83
C MET A 25 -5.34 8.59 8.15
N ILE A 26 -4.95 7.44 8.66
CA ILE A 26 -5.26 6.12 8.11
C ILE A 26 -6.09 5.34 9.14
N THR A 27 -7.19 4.75 8.69
CA THR A 27 -7.92 3.71 9.42
C THR A 27 -7.54 2.35 8.86
N VAL A 28 -7.07 1.46 9.72
CA VAL A 28 -6.74 0.08 9.40
C VAL A 28 -7.75 -0.84 10.07
N ARG A 29 -8.29 -1.80 9.31
CA ARG A 29 -9.24 -2.81 9.79
C ARG A 29 -8.71 -4.21 9.49
N LEU A 30 -8.68 -5.07 10.51
CA LEU A 30 -8.30 -6.48 10.39
C LEU A 30 -9.50 -7.34 10.78
N GLY A 31 -10.18 -7.88 9.77
CA GLY A 31 -11.43 -8.60 9.97
C GLY A 31 -12.56 -7.74 10.57
N PRO A 32 -13.59 -8.35 11.16
CA PRO A 32 -14.79 -7.62 11.61
C PRO A 32 -14.58 -6.81 12.90
N SER A 33 -13.59 -7.18 13.72
CA SER A 33 -13.53 -6.73 15.12
C SER A 33 -12.37 -5.79 15.45
N PHE A 34 -11.31 -5.78 14.64
CA PHE A 34 -10.16 -4.92 14.89
C PHE A 34 -10.17 -3.72 13.95
N HIS A 35 -10.19 -2.52 14.55
CA HIS A 35 -10.18 -1.24 13.84
C HIS A 35 -9.26 -0.29 14.61
N THR A 36 -8.28 0.31 13.93
CA THR A 36 -7.38 1.31 14.54
C THR A 36 -7.19 2.49 13.62
N GLY A 37 -7.13 3.69 14.19
CA GLY A 37 -6.69 4.91 13.50
C GLY A 37 -5.19 5.13 13.74
N MET A 38 -4.49 5.61 12.73
CA MET A 38 -3.07 5.92 12.78
C MET A 38 -2.83 7.24 12.06
N GLU A 39 -2.09 8.13 12.71
CA GLU A 39 -1.63 9.38 12.11
C GLU A 39 -0.15 9.25 11.74
N LEU A 40 0.17 9.63 10.51
CA LEU A 40 1.52 9.55 9.96
C LEU A 40 1.94 10.90 9.40
N ILE A 41 3.13 11.34 9.75
CA ILE A 41 3.76 12.56 9.20
C ILE A 41 5.12 12.17 8.65
N SER A 42 5.43 12.56 7.42
CA SER A 42 6.79 12.50 6.89
C SER A 42 7.30 13.86 6.52
N LEU A 43 8.54 14.14 6.91
CA LEU A 43 9.30 15.32 6.55
C LEU A 43 10.77 14.93 6.38
N GLN A 44 11.39 15.34 5.26
CA GLN A 44 12.83 15.15 5.04
C GLN A 44 13.25 13.66 5.12
N GLY A 45 12.39 12.76 4.65
CA GLY A 45 12.61 11.31 4.67
C GLY A 45 12.47 10.65 6.05
N ILE A 46 12.03 11.38 7.09
CA ILE A 46 11.74 10.82 8.40
C ILE A 46 10.25 10.66 8.56
N THR A 47 9.80 9.44 8.85
CA THR A 47 8.38 9.17 9.18
C THR A 47 8.18 9.21 10.69
N TYR A 48 7.11 9.88 11.12
CA TYR A 48 6.64 9.95 12.48
C TYR A 48 5.27 9.28 12.54
N GLU A 49 5.11 8.37 13.49
CA GLU A 49 3.87 7.63 13.72
C GLU A 49 3.32 7.98 15.09
N GLN A 50 2.05 8.36 15.16
CA GLN A 50 1.37 8.54 16.44
C GLN A 50 1.10 7.18 17.07
N ASN A 51 1.80 6.90 18.17
CA ASN A 51 1.80 5.59 18.83
C ASN A 51 1.29 5.64 20.28
N GLY A 52 0.70 6.76 20.70
CA GLY A 52 0.14 6.88 22.04
C GLY A 52 -0.27 8.30 22.42
N VAL A 53 -0.48 8.48 23.72
CA VAL A 53 -0.89 9.74 24.34
C VAL A 53 -0.11 9.91 25.65
N HIS A 54 0.41 11.11 25.88
CA HIS A 54 0.90 11.57 27.17
C HIS A 54 -0.24 12.25 27.92
N VAL A 55 -0.39 11.93 29.21
CA VAL A 55 -1.39 12.55 30.09
C VAL A 55 -0.64 13.41 31.10
N ASP A 56 -0.86 14.72 31.04
CA ASP A 56 -0.43 15.62 32.10
C ASP A 56 -1.36 15.41 33.31
N LEU A 57 -0.81 14.82 34.37
CA LEU A 57 -1.56 14.48 35.57
C LEU A 57 -1.97 15.70 36.41
N VAL A 58 -1.40 16.88 36.16
CA VAL A 58 -1.69 18.13 36.89
C VAL A 58 -2.79 18.91 36.18
N SER A 59 -2.70 19.06 34.85
CA SER A 59 -3.71 19.78 34.06
C SER A 59 -4.84 18.89 33.54
N GLY A 60 -4.66 17.56 33.53
CA GLY A 60 -5.57 16.60 32.91
C GLY A 60 -5.51 16.58 31.38
N ASN A 61 -4.63 17.39 30.78
CA ASN A 61 -4.53 17.50 29.33
C ASN A 61 -3.83 16.29 28.72
N THR A 62 -4.32 15.87 27.56
CA THR A 62 -3.75 14.77 26.79
C THR A 62 -3.06 15.29 25.53
N THR A 63 -1.83 14.89 25.29
CA THR A 63 -1.08 15.22 24.05
C THR A 63 -0.66 13.93 23.34
N PRO A 64 -0.79 13.85 22.00
CA PRO A 64 -0.29 12.71 21.25
C PRO A 64 1.22 12.49 21.46
N THR A 65 1.65 11.23 21.46
CA THR A 65 3.06 10.85 21.43
C THR A 65 3.41 10.21 20.10
N TRP A 66 4.63 10.47 19.65
CA TRP A 66 5.09 10.10 18.32
C TRP A 66 6.38 9.29 18.41
N SER A 67 6.47 8.21 17.65
CA SER A 67 7.74 7.51 17.39
C SER A 67 8.33 7.96 16.07
N LYS A 68 9.64 8.21 16.06
CA LYS A 68 10.41 8.30 14.84
C LYS A 68 10.63 6.90 14.27
N GLN A 69 10.43 6.74 12.97
CA GLN A 69 10.67 5.51 12.25
C GLN A 69 11.57 5.76 11.04
N ASP A 70 12.53 4.89 10.81
CA ASP A 70 13.35 4.91 9.60
C ASP A 70 12.54 4.31 8.44
N ALA A 71 12.44 5.08 7.35
CA ALA A 71 11.36 5.08 6.35
C ALA A 71 11.26 3.86 5.42
N HIS A 72 11.43 2.63 5.91
CA HIS A 72 11.58 1.50 5.01
C HIS A 72 10.31 0.75 4.64
N ASN A 73 9.20 0.73 5.42
CA ASN A 73 8.02 -0.10 5.04
C ASN A 73 6.70 0.20 5.81
N LEU A 74 6.43 1.43 6.23
CA LEU A 74 5.31 1.68 7.18
C LEU A 74 3.95 1.96 6.55
N LEU A 75 3.93 2.38 5.28
CA LEU A 75 2.67 2.71 4.63
C LEU A 75 2.09 1.47 3.96
N PRO A 76 0.81 1.10 4.23
CA PRO A 76 0.09 0.18 3.36
C PRO A 76 -0.05 0.77 1.94
N VAL A 77 0.02 2.09 1.78
CA VAL A 77 0.06 2.79 0.48
C VAL A 77 0.99 4.00 0.54
N ASP A 78 2.13 3.93 -0.16
CA ASP A 78 2.99 5.09 -0.42
C ASP A 78 2.55 5.73 -1.76
N PRO A 79 1.98 6.95 -1.75
CA PRO A 79 1.51 7.57 -2.98
C PRO A 79 2.64 7.99 -3.91
N PHE A 80 3.83 8.31 -3.40
CA PHE A 80 4.98 8.58 -4.26
C PHE A 80 5.45 7.31 -4.95
N LYS A 81 5.53 6.19 -4.23
CA LYS A 81 5.84 4.87 -4.82
C LYS A 81 4.79 4.46 -5.86
N THR A 82 3.50 4.68 -5.56
CA THR A 82 2.40 4.37 -6.48
C THR A 82 2.42 5.26 -7.73
N LEU A 83 2.79 6.53 -7.60
CA LEU A 83 3.01 7.41 -8.75
C LEU A 83 4.23 7.00 -9.56
N GLN A 84 5.29 6.52 -8.90
CA GLN A 84 6.50 6.03 -9.58
C GLN A 84 6.24 4.73 -10.35
N SER A 85 5.41 3.83 -9.82
CA SER A 85 5.09 2.55 -10.48
C SER A 85 4.40 2.74 -11.83
N LEU A 86 3.75 3.88 -12.08
CA LEU A 86 3.22 4.24 -13.40
C LEU A 86 4.31 4.25 -14.49
N LYS A 87 5.57 4.58 -14.18
CA LYS A 87 6.69 4.51 -15.14
C LYS A 87 7.04 3.08 -15.55
N GLY A 88 6.60 2.12 -14.74
CA GLY A 88 6.72 0.69 -14.97
C GLY A 88 5.59 0.10 -15.78
N THR A 89 4.65 0.88 -16.31
CA THR A 89 3.49 0.32 -17.04
C THR A 89 3.73 0.23 -18.54
N LEU A 90 3.00 -0.68 -19.20
CA LEU A 90 3.04 -0.92 -20.65
C LEU A 90 1.65 -0.85 -21.26
N ALA A 91 1.62 -0.60 -22.58
CA ALA A 91 0.44 -0.76 -23.44
C ALA A 91 -0.85 -0.11 -22.90
N PRO A 92 -0.91 1.23 -22.80
CA PRO A 92 -2.14 1.89 -22.39
C PRO A 92 -3.29 1.58 -23.35
N ARG A 93 -4.35 1.00 -22.81
CA ARG A 93 -5.65 0.86 -23.46
C ARG A 93 -6.51 2.05 -23.05
N ASP A 94 -6.86 2.86 -24.02
CA ASP A 94 -7.84 3.93 -23.90
C ASP A 94 -9.23 3.33 -23.59
N LEU A 95 -9.86 3.80 -22.51
CA LEU A 95 -11.21 3.45 -22.07
C LEU A 95 -12.21 4.60 -22.24
N GLY A 96 -11.76 5.75 -22.72
CA GLY A 96 -12.57 6.92 -23.06
C GLY A 96 -12.69 7.97 -21.95
N ASP A 97 -13.48 8.99 -22.26
CA ASP A 97 -13.78 10.10 -21.35
C ASP A 97 -14.84 9.70 -20.31
N THR A 98 -14.64 10.10 -19.06
CA THR A 98 -15.58 9.95 -17.95
C THR A 98 -15.47 11.14 -16.98
N ALA A 99 -16.04 11.04 -15.78
CA ALA A 99 -15.92 12.05 -14.74
C ALA A 99 -15.62 11.44 -13.36
N ILE A 100 -14.74 12.10 -12.60
CA ILE A 100 -14.45 11.80 -11.20
C ILE A 100 -14.68 13.06 -10.38
N ALA A 101 -15.54 12.99 -9.37
CA ALA A 101 -15.84 14.12 -8.47
C ALA A 101 -16.20 15.42 -9.22
N GLY A 102 -16.90 15.32 -10.36
CA GLY A 102 -17.28 16.46 -11.20
C GLY A 102 -16.21 16.95 -12.17
N VAL A 103 -14.99 16.40 -12.14
CA VAL A 103 -13.91 16.72 -13.09
C VAL A 103 -13.97 15.76 -14.28
N ARG A 104 -13.94 16.29 -15.51
CA ARG A 104 -13.82 15.48 -16.72
C ARG A 104 -12.43 14.88 -16.82
N VAL A 105 -12.36 13.57 -16.99
CA VAL A 105 -11.11 12.79 -17.05
C VAL A 105 -11.13 11.87 -18.26
N HIS A 106 -9.95 11.55 -18.77
CA HIS A 106 -9.74 10.47 -19.72
C HIS A 106 -9.17 9.26 -18.99
N HIS A 107 -9.74 8.08 -19.23
CA HIS A 107 -9.46 6.85 -18.49
C HIS A 107 -8.60 5.89 -19.31
N TYR A 108 -7.52 5.40 -18.72
CA TYR A 108 -6.65 4.39 -19.30
C TYR A 108 -6.57 3.16 -18.41
N ALA A 109 -6.49 1.99 -19.01
CA ALA A 109 -6.06 0.75 -18.37
C ALA A 109 -4.71 0.30 -18.92
N MET A 110 -3.85 -0.23 -18.05
CA MET A 110 -2.48 -0.61 -18.36
C MET A 110 -2.12 -1.88 -17.59
N GLU A 111 -1.10 -2.59 -18.05
CA GLU A 111 -0.47 -3.68 -17.29
C GLU A 111 0.85 -3.17 -16.70
N MET A 112 1.22 -3.65 -15.51
CA MET A 112 2.59 -3.45 -15.03
C MET A 112 3.58 -4.30 -15.83
N ASP A 113 4.74 -3.74 -16.13
CA ASP A 113 5.89 -4.46 -16.66
C ASP A 113 6.44 -5.39 -15.58
N GLN A 114 6.07 -6.67 -15.65
CA GLN A 114 6.52 -7.67 -14.69
C GLN A 114 8.06 -7.73 -14.58
N ALA A 115 8.82 -7.48 -15.65
CA ALA A 115 10.28 -7.51 -15.58
C ALA A 115 10.82 -6.35 -14.75
N LYS A 116 10.26 -5.15 -14.89
CA LYS A 116 10.59 -4.00 -14.04
C LYS A 116 10.16 -4.23 -12.59
N LEU A 117 8.95 -4.75 -12.38
CA LEU A 117 8.44 -5.06 -11.04
C LEU A 117 9.34 -6.08 -10.32
N ILE A 118 9.77 -7.14 -11.02
CA ILE A 118 10.74 -8.11 -10.48
C ILE A 118 12.05 -7.42 -10.12
N ALA A 119 12.59 -6.57 -11.00
CA ALA A 119 13.85 -5.87 -10.73
C ALA A 119 13.74 -4.95 -9.50
N GLU A 120 12.66 -4.19 -9.39
CA GLU A 120 12.39 -3.30 -8.26
C GLU A 120 12.19 -4.07 -6.95
N GLU A 121 11.25 -5.02 -6.90
CA GLU A 121 10.93 -5.75 -5.66
C GLU A 121 12.09 -6.63 -5.18
N THR A 122 12.81 -7.30 -6.09
CA THR A 122 13.96 -8.15 -5.70
C THR A 122 15.18 -7.36 -5.23
N SER A 123 15.32 -6.11 -5.68
CA SER A 123 16.38 -5.19 -5.23
C SER A 123 16.10 -4.62 -3.84
N ALA A 124 14.82 -4.39 -3.52
CA ALA A 124 14.37 -3.90 -2.21
C ALA A 124 14.33 -4.99 -1.13
N LEU A 125 14.41 -6.26 -1.54
CA LEU A 125 14.31 -7.40 -0.64
C LEU A 125 15.56 -7.56 0.25
N ALA A 126 15.34 -7.55 1.57
CA ALA A 126 16.42 -7.67 2.56
C ALA A 126 17.11 -9.04 2.56
N ASP A 127 16.37 -10.12 2.29
CA ASP A 127 16.89 -11.48 2.20
C ASP A 127 17.02 -11.94 0.74
N PRO A 128 18.24 -11.97 0.16
CA PRO A 128 18.44 -12.37 -1.23
C PRO A 128 17.96 -13.79 -1.56
N SER A 129 17.83 -14.68 -0.57
CA SER A 129 17.43 -16.07 -0.79
C SER A 129 16.00 -16.21 -1.31
N LEU A 130 15.12 -15.25 -0.99
CA LEU A 130 13.71 -15.29 -1.41
C LEU A 130 13.48 -14.70 -2.81
N ARG A 131 14.51 -14.11 -3.45
CA ARG A 131 14.37 -13.46 -4.78
C ARG A 131 13.77 -14.39 -5.83
N SER A 132 14.19 -15.65 -5.86
CA SER A 132 13.69 -16.64 -6.82
C SER A 132 12.23 -17.06 -6.56
N ALA A 133 11.80 -17.04 -5.29
CA ALA A 133 10.41 -17.24 -4.93
C ALA A 133 9.57 -16.03 -5.35
N LEU A 134 10.00 -14.82 -4.97
CA LEU A 134 9.35 -13.55 -5.33
C LEU A 134 9.19 -13.40 -6.84
N GLN A 135 10.24 -13.67 -7.61
CA GLN A 135 10.18 -13.64 -9.07
C GLN A 135 9.10 -14.60 -9.61
N ARG A 136 9.05 -15.84 -9.11
CA ARG A 136 8.04 -16.81 -9.56
C ARG A 136 6.62 -16.38 -9.18
N VAL A 137 6.45 -15.74 -8.03
CA VAL A 137 5.15 -15.22 -7.58
C VAL A 137 4.69 -14.06 -8.47
N ILE A 138 5.58 -13.13 -8.80
CA ILE A 138 5.28 -12.03 -9.73
C ILE A 138 4.96 -12.57 -11.13
N GLN A 139 5.75 -13.50 -11.67
CA GLN A 139 5.52 -14.07 -13.01
C GLN A 139 4.18 -14.82 -13.14
N LYS A 140 3.61 -15.29 -12.02
CA LYS A 140 2.31 -15.97 -11.97
C LYS A 140 1.15 -15.03 -11.63
N GLY A 141 1.43 -13.76 -11.33
CA GLY A 141 0.43 -12.78 -10.93
C GLY A 141 -0.15 -11.99 -12.10
N THR A 142 -1.25 -11.30 -11.82
CA THR A 142 -1.87 -10.28 -12.68
C THR A 142 -1.72 -8.92 -12.01
N PHE A 143 -1.42 -7.88 -12.79
CA PHE A 143 -1.08 -6.54 -12.30
C PHE A 143 -1.73 -5.48 -13.18
N HIS A 144 -2.96 -5.14 -12.85
CA HIS A 144 -3.72 -4.16 -13.58
C HIS A 144 -3.57 -2.79 -12.94
N VAL A 145 -3.35 -1.78 -13.79
CA VAL A 145 -3.28 -0.38 -13.38
C VAL A 145 -4.28 0.41 -14.20
N GLU A 146 -5.11 1.20 -13.52
CA GLU A 146 -5.98 2.17 -14.17
C GLU A 146 -5.62 3.58 -13.72
N VAL A 147 -5.66 4.52 -14.68
CA VAL A 147 -5.33 5.92 -14.44
C VAL A 147 -6.40 6.80 -15.05
N TRP A 148 -6.82 7.81 -14.30
CA TRP A 148 -7.75 8.85 -14.77
C TRP A 148 -7.04 10.18 -14.79
N ILE A 149 -6.94 10.79 -15.97
CA ILE A 149 -6.18 12.03 -16.20
C ILE A 149 -7.16 13.14 -16.55
N GLY A 150 -7.08 14.29 -15.88
CA GLY A 150 -7.92 15.45 -16.20
C GLY A 150 -7.75 15.86 -17.66
N VAL A 151 -8.86 16.06 -18.37
CA VAL A 151 -8.80 16.39 -19.81
C VAL A 151 -8.27 17.81 -20.03
N GLU A 152 -8.52 18.71 -19.08
CA GLU A 152 -8.18 20.13 -19.20
C GLU A 152 -6.79 20.46 -18.65
N ASP A 153 -6.38 19.83 -17.55
CA ASP A 153 -5.15 20.16 -16.82
C ASP A 153 -4.09 19.05 -16.88
N HIS A 154 -4.43 17.89 -17.45
CA HIS A 154 -3.56 16.72 -17.54
C HIS A 154 -3.05 16.19 -16.20
N LEU A 155 -3.74 16.51 -15.10
CA LEU A 155 -3.39 16.03 -13.76
C LEU A 155 -4.02 14.67 -13.50
N ILE A 156 -3.26 13.74 -12.93
CA ILE A 156 -3.76 12.42 -12.55
C ILE A 156 -4.74 12.59 -11.40
N ARG A 157 -6.03 12.32 -11.62
CA ARG A 157 -7.09 12.46 -10.61
C ARG A 157 -7.31 11.18 -9.81
N ARG A 158 -7.02 10.02 -10.40
CA ARG A 158 -7.07 8.73 -9.73
C ARG A 158 -6.05 7.76 -10.29
N ILE A 159 -5.52 6.92 -9.41
CA ILE A 159 -4.79 5.70 -9.75
C ILE A 159 -5.48 4.55 -9.05
N SER A 160 -5.70 3.45 -9.75
CA SER A 160 -6.13 2.18 -9.17
C SER A 160 -5.14 1.12 -9.56
N THR A 161 -4.68 0.31 -8.61
CA THR A 161 -3.94 -0.92 -8.89
C THR A 161 -4.71 -2.10 -8.34
N ASP A 162 -4.77 -3.17 -9.12
CA ASP A 162 -5.37 -4.45 -8.74
C ASP A 162 -4.33 -5.53 -9.04
N GLU A 163 -3.93 -6.23 -7.99
CA GLU A 163 -2.94 -7.29 -8.06
C GLU A 163 -3.52 -8.58 -7.53
N ALA A 164 -3.28 -9.68 -8.25
CA ALA A 164 -3.59 -11.01 -7.76
C ALA A 164 -2.41 -11.94 -8.03
N ARG A 165 -1.94 -12.64 -7.00
CA ARG A 165 -0.81 -13.58 -7.07
C ARG A 165 -1.19 -14.87 -6.33
N THR A 166 -0.68 -16.00 -6.82
CA THR A 166 -0.85 -17.29 -6.13
C THR A 166 0.51 -17.93 -5.92
N GLU A 167 0.77 -18.37 -4.69
CA GLU A 167 1.97 -19.09 -4.31
C GLU A 167 1.63 -20.48 -3.79
N THR A 168 2.52 -21.43 -4.06
CA THR A 168 2.46 -22.79 -3.51
C THR A 168 3.58 -22.94 -2.50
N ILE A 169 3.21 -23.20 -1.24
CA ILE A 169 4.14 -23.32 -0.12
C ILE A 169 4.27 -24.79 0.24
N ALA A 170 5.49 -25.29 0.33
CA ALA A 170 5.75 -26.63 0.83
C ALA A 170 5.44 -26.69 2.35
N LEU A 171 4.55 -27.59 2.76
CA LEU A 171 4.14 -27.79 4.15
C LEU A 171 5.09 -28.72 4.93
N HIS A 172 6.31 -28.96 4.42
CA HIS A 172 7.21 -30.02 4.89
C HIS A 172 7.61 -29.93 6.37
N ASN A 173 7.41 -28.78 7.03
CA ASN A 173 7.68 -28.57 8.46
C ASN A 173 6.49 -27.99 9.24
N ALA A 174 5.27 -28.03 8.69
CA ALA A 174 4.10 -27.65 9.48
C ALA A 174 3.96 -28.68 10.61
N GLU A 175 4.15 -28.25 11.86
CA GLU A 175 3.88 -29.07 13.05
C GLU A 175 2.41 -29.49 13.02
N THR A 176 2.16 -30.64 12.41
CA THR A 176 0.86 -31.26 12.41
C THR A 176 0.87 -32.25 13.57
N ASN A 177 0.05 -32.00 14.59
CA ASN A 177 -0.16 -32.91 15.73
C ASN A 177 -0.80 -34.26 15.31
N SER A 178 -0.79 -34.61 14.03
CA SER A 178 -1.52 -35.71 13.44
C SER A 178 -0.90 -36.09 12.10
N ALA A 179 -0.77 -37.39 11.83
CA ALA A 179 -0.36 -37.88 10.53
C ALA A 179 -1.30 -37.35 9.43
N LEU A 180 -0.71 -36.87 8.33
CA LEU A 180 -1.47 -36.40 7.17
C LEU A 180 -2.37 -37.54 6.62
N PRO A 181 -3.64 -37.27 6.28
CA PRO A 181 -4.50 -38.25 5.66
C PRO A 181 -3.90 -38.82 4.36
N PRO A 182 -4.15 -40.10 4.02
CA PRO A 182 -3.72 -40.66 2.74
C PRO A 182 -4.25 -39.83 1.57
N GLY A 183 -3.34 -39.38 0.68
CA GLY A 183 -3.67 -38.53 -0.46
C GLY A 183 -3.66 -37.02 -0.18
N ALA A 184 -3.32 -36.59 1.03
CA ALA A 184 -3.10 -35.18 1.33
C ALA A 184 -1.83 -34.68 0.60
N SER A 185 -1.95 -33.51 -0.04
CA SER A 185 -0.80 -32.82 -0.61
C SER A 185 0.09 -32.27 0.50
N ASP A 186 1.40 -32.35 0.28
CA ASP A 186 2.45 -31.69 1.04
C ASP A 186 2.59 -30.20 0.68
N GLN A 187 1.64 -29.64 -0.06
CA GLN A 187 1.64 -28.26 -0.51
C GLN A 187 0.37 -27.52 -0.07
N GLY A 188 0.58 -26.29 0.44
CA GLY A 188 -0.46 -25.31 0.67
C GLY A 188 -0.52 -24.30 -0.47
N ILE A 189 -1.70 -23.76 -0.75
CA ILE A 189 -1.88 -22.67 -1.72
C ILE A 189 -2.18 -21.40 -0.94
N LEU A 190 -1.38 -20.35 -1.19
CA LEU A 190 -1.60 -19.00 -0.71
C LEU A 190 -2.07 -18.15 -1.89
N ALA A 191 -3.28 -17.60 -1.81
CA ALA A 191 -3.76 -16.59 -2.75
C ALA A 191 -3.65 -15.22 -2.09
N ILE A 192 -3.00 -14.28 -2.78
CA ILE A 192 -2.80 -12.90 -2.34
C ILE A 192 -3.50 -12.01 -3.36
N SER A 193 -4.37 -11.12 -2.88
CA SER A 193 -5.01 -10.09 -3.70
C SER A 193 -4.85 -8.74 -3.01
N ASP A 194 -4.45 -7.73 -3.76
CA ASP A 194 -4.31 -6.35 -3.27
C ASP A 194 -5.05 -5.39 -4.20
N GLN A 195 -5.70 -4.38 -3.61
CA GLN A 195 -6.36 -3.33 -4.34
C GLN A 195 -6.07 -1.98 -3.68
N ILE A 196 -5.40 -1.10 -4.42
CA ILE A 196 -5.07 0.25 -3.99
C ILE A 196 -5.80 1.24 -4.87
N VAL A 197 -6.48 2.22 -4.25
CA VAL A 197 -7.10 3.34 -4.96
C VAL A 197 -6.64 4.65 -4.34
N LEU A 198 -5.97 5.47 -5.14
CA LEU A 198 -5.56 6.82 -4.78
C LEU A 198 -6.41 7.84 -5.52
N ASN A 199 -7.06 8.74 -4.78
CA ASN A 199 -7.77 9.89 -5.33
C ASN A 199 -6.96 11.15 -5.06
N LEU A 200 -6.67 11.92 -6.10
CA LEU A 200 -5.83 13.11 -6.03
C LEU A 200 -6.64 14.34 -6.42
N HIS A 201 -6.61 15.36 -5.57
CA HIS A 201 -7.32 16.61 -5.73
C HIS A 201 -6.53 17.77 -5.11
N ASP A 202 -7.07 18.99 -5.19
CA ASP A 202 -6.50 20.20 -4.59
C ASP A 202 -5.03 20.49 -4.96
N PHE A 203 -4.65 20.15 -6.19
CA PHE A 203 -3.31 20.38 -6.73
C PHE A 203 -2.85 21.84 -6.54
N ASN A 204 -1.60 21.99 -6.09
CA ASN A 204 -0.96 23.27 -5.79
C ASN A 204 -1.60 24.08 -4.65
N SER A 205 -2.54 23.49 -3.89
CA SER A 205 -3.02 24.11 -2.66
C SER A 205 -1.88 24.19 -1.65
N PRO A 206 -1.72 25.33 -0.94
CA PRO A 206 -0.68 25.45 0.07
C PRO A 206 -0.97 24.51 1.23
N VAL A 207 -0.03 23.61 1.53
CA VAL A 207 -0.07 22.70 2.67
C VAL A 207 1.09 23.00 3.61
N THR A 208 0.88 22.89 4.92
CA THR A 208 1.91 23.12 5.94
C THR A 208 2.05 21.86 6.77
N ILE A 209 3.10 21.10 6.50
CA ILE A 209 3.42 19.87 7.23
C ILE A 209 4.58 20.20 8.17
N THR A 210 4.37 20.01 9.47
CA THR A 210 5.38 20.29 10.50
C THR A 210 5.73 19.05 11.27
N THR A 211 6.94 19.01 11.83
CA THR A 211 7.36 17.93 12.72
C THR A 211 6.38 17.83 13.89
N PRO A 212 5.93 16.63 14.25
CA PRO A 212 5.00 16.49 15.35
C PRO A 212 5.66 16.90 16.69
N PRO A 213 4.88 17.44 17.64
CA PRO A 213 5.37 17.71 18.98
C PRO A 213 5.61 16.39 19.75
N ASN A 214 6.48 16.41 20.77
CA ASN A 214 6.69 15.28 21.70
C ASN A 214 7.15 13.97 21.04
N VAL A 215 8.09 14.05 20.10
CA VAL A 215 8.78 12.88 19.51
C VAL A 215 9.62 12.18 20.59
N ARG A 216 9.46 10.87 20.72
CA ARG A 216 10.26 10.01 21.61
C ARG A 216 11.43 9.37 20.88
#